data_AF-A0A2N9B0Z8-F1
#
_entry.id   AF-A0A2N9B0Z8-F1
#
_cell.length_a   1.000
_cell.length_b   1.000
_cell.length_c   1.000
_cell.angle_alpha   90.00
_cell.angle_beta   90.00
_cell.angle_gamma   90.00
#
_symmetry.space_group_name_H-M   'P 1'
#
loop_
_entity.id
_entity.type
_entity.pdbx_description
1 polymer ?
#
loop_
_entity_poly.entity_id
_entity_poly.type
_entity_poly.pdbx_seq_one_letter_code
_entity_poly.pdbx_strand_id
1 'polypeptide(L)'
;MVLRVSQERFALVDLPRAANTSPAVFGVASAALDLVADAPDGQEPARVLRARLDEVRREAYALADHPVPHECVPELLAVKTRAYDVLRAATTAAIVAGGGRSMALGSKAQRLAREGMFLLVQAQTAEARRTHLGALASG
;
A
#
# COMPACT_ATOMS: atom_id res chain seq x y z
N MET A 1 21.05 14.63 -23.22
CA MET A 1 22.22 14.83 -22.35
C MET A 1 21.94 14.10 -21.03
N VAL A 2 22.72 13.08 -20.65
CA VAL A 2 22.51 12.33 -19.40
C VAL A 2 23.36 12.99 -18.30
N LEU A 3 22.71 13.50 -17.25
CA LEU A 3 23.39 14.02 -16.06
C LEU A 3 23.91 12.85 -15.21
N ARG A 4 25.23 12.78 -15.02
CA ARG A 4 25.85 11.85 -14.06
C ARG A 4 26.01 12.58 -12.72
N VAL A 5 25.23 12.19 -11.73
CA VAL A 5 25.37 12.63 -10.33
C VAL A 5 25.89 11.46 -9.48
N SER A 6 26.54 11.75 -8.35
CA SER A 6 26.90 10.69 -7.40
C SER A 6 25.64 10.01 -6.87
N GLN A 7 25.74 8.73 -6.52
CA GLN A 7 24.62 7.96 -5.96
C GLN A 7 24.04 8.63 -4.70
N GLU A 8 24.88 9.20 -3.84
CA GLU A 8 24.47 9.93 -2.64
C GLU A 8 23.60 11.15 -2.97
N ARG A 9 24.00 11.96 -3.97
CA ARG A 9 23.21 13.12 -4.40
C ARG A 9 21.89 12.71 -5.04
N PHE A 10 21.88 11.63 -5.81
CA PHE A 10 20.65 11.09 -6.38
C PHE A 10 19.68 10.62 -5.29
N ALA A 11 20.20 9.88 -4.29
CA ALA A 11 19.40 9.34 -3.20
C ALA A 11 18.67 10.45 -2.41
N LEU A 12 19.33 11.59 -2.15
CA LEU A 12 18.71 12.72 -1.44
C LEU A 12 17.51 13.31 -2.21
N VAL A 13 17.58 13.39 -3.54
CA VAL A 13 16.52 13.97 -4.37
C VAL A 13 15.37 12.97 -4.59
N ASP A 14 15.68 11.67 -4.67
CA ASP A 14 14.67 10.62 -4.89
C ASP A 14 13.91 10.23 -3.61
N LEU A 15 14.42 10.63 -2.43
CA LEU A 15 13.91 10.19 -1.14
C LEU A 15 12.41 10.47 -0.92
N PRO A 16 11.88 11.69 -1.20
CA PRO A 16 10.43 11.95 -1.07
C PRO A 16 9.61 11.12 -2.06
N ARG A 17 10.11 10.95 -3.30
CA ARG A 17 9.44 10.13 -4.31
C ARG A 17 9.38 8.66 -3.91
N ALA A 18 10.44 8.15 -3.30
CA ALA A 18 10.49 6.78 -2.78
C ALA A 18 9.64 6.61 -1.51
N ALA A 19 9.42 7.68 -0.73
CA ALA A 19 8.55 7.69 0.44
C ALA A 19 7.05 7.72 0.07
N ASN A 20 6.69 8.21 -1.12
CA ASN A 20 5.30 8.21 -1.59
C ASN A 20 4.69 6.79 -1.65
N THR A 21 3.39 6.74 -1.39
CA THR A 21 2.58 5.54 -1.56
C THR A 21 2.30 5.32 -3.05
N SER A 22 2.57 4.12 -3.56
CA SER A 22 2.27 3.79 -4.96
C SER A 22 0.74 3.81 -5.20
N PRO A 23 0.23 4.48 -6.24
CA PRO A 23 -1.20 4.47 -6.56
C PRO A 23 -1.78 3.06 -6.77
N ALA A 24 -0.94 2.11 -7.19
CA ALA A 24 -1.34 0.71 -7.35
C ALA A 24 -1.81 0.06 -6.05
N VAL A 25 -1.30 0.50 -4.88
CA VAL A 25 -1.76 0.04 -3.56
C VAL A 25 -3.27 0.26 -3.42
N PHE A 26 -3.75 1.44 -3.79
CA PHE A 26 -5.17 1.77 -3.69
C PHE A 26 -6.01 1.00 -4.71
N GLY A 27 -5.50 0.82 -5.94
CA GLY A 27 -6.17 0.04 -6.98
C GLY A 27 -6.34 -1.44 -6.61
N VAL A 28 -5.28 -2.08 -6.12
CA VAL A 28 -5.30 -3.49 -5.71
C VAL A 28 -6.19 -3.67 -4.48
N ALA A 29 -6.10 -2.78 -3.49
CA ALA A 29 -6.96 -2.83 -2.31
C ALA A 29 -8.43 -2.66 -2.68
N SER A 30 -8.78 -1.67 -3.51
CA SER A 30 -10.16 -1.47 -3.98
C SER A 30 -10.69 -2.72 -4.70
N ALA A 31 -9.91 -3.28 -5.62
CA ALA A 31 -10.30 -4.47 -6.37
C ALA A 31 -10.48 -5.71 -5.48
N ALA A 32 -9.76 -5.80 -4.37
CA ALA A 32 -9.96 -6.84 -3.36
C ALA A 32 -11.24 -6.60 -2.57
N LEU A 33 -11.52 -5.35 -2.17
CA LEU A 33 -12.74 -4.99 -1.43
C LEU A 33 -14.02 -5.18 -2.25
N ASP A 34 -13.95 -5.09 -3.57
CA ASP A 34 -15.06 -5.46 -4.45
C ASP A 34 -15.38 -6.95 -4.33
N LEU A 35 -14.37 -7.82 -4.31
CA LEU A 35 -14.57 -9.26 -4.08
C LEU A 35 -15.13 -9.56 -2.69
N VAL A 36 -14.72 -8.79 -1.68
CA VAL A 36 -15.23 -8.93 -0.32
C VAL A 36 -16.70 -8.52 -0.29
N ALA A 37 -17.07 -7.38 -0.90
CA ALA A 37 -18.46 -6.93 -0.93
C ALA A 37 -19.39 -7.96 -1.60
N ASP A 38 -18.94 -8.61 -2.68
CA ASP A 38 -19.73 -9.60 -3.41
C ASP A 38 -19.94 -10.92 -2.65
N ALA A 39 -19.19 -11.16 -1.56
CA ALA A 39 -19.29 -12.38 -0.78
C ALA A 39 -20.38 -12.31 0.31
N PRO A 40 -20.92 -13.48 0.72
CA PRO A 40 -21.77 -13.55 1.92
C PRO A 40 -21.07 -12.93 3.12
N ASP A 41 -21.81 -12.12 3.88
CA ASP A 41 -21.33 -11.40 5.07
C ASP A 41 -20.17 -10.42 4.86
N GLY A 42 -19.78 -10.16 3.59
CA GLY A 42 -18.63 -9.33 3.27
C GLY A 42 -18.93 -7.84 3.07
N GLN A 43 -20.21 -7.46 2.94
CA GLN A 43 -20.63 -6.06 2.76
C GLN A 43 -20.14 -5.14 3.89
N GLU A 44 -20.31 -5.54 5.15
CA GLU A 44 -19.89 -4.75 6.31
C GLU A 44 -18.35 -4.64 6.41
N PRO A 45 -17.57 -5.74 6.37
CA PRO A 45 -16.10 -5.67 6.30
C PRO A 45 -15.60 -4.81 5.13
N ALA A 46 -16.18 -4.95 3.94
CA ALA A 46 -15.79 -4.17 2.78
C ALA A 46 -16.04 -2.68 3.01
N ARG A 47 -17.20 -2.30 3.58
CA ARG A 47 -17.51 -0.89 3.90
C ARG A 47 -16.50 -0.29 4.88
N VAL A 48 -16.21 -0.98 5.98
CA VAL A 48 -15.25 -0.52 7.01
C VAL A 48 -13.85 -0.35 6.42
N LEU A 49 -13.38 -1.33 5.64
CA LEU A 49 -12.06 -1.26 5.03
C LEU A 49 -11.98 -0.22 3.91
N ARG A 50 -13.06 0.01 3.14
CA ARG A 50 -13.12 1.10 2.14
C ARG A 50 -12.99 2.46 2.80
N ALA A 51 -13.68 2.69 3.92
CA ALA A 51 -13.56 3.96 4.66
C ALA A 51 -12.10 4.23 5.09
N ARG A 52 -11.42 3.21 5.61
CA ARG A 52 -9.98 3.30 5.96
C ARG A 52 -9.10 3.53 4.75
N LEU A 53 -9.39 2.87 3.62
CA LEU A 53 -8.66 3.04 2.36
C LEU A 53 -8.80 4.47 1.81
N ASP A 54 -10.00 5.02 1.86
CA ASP A 54 -10.28 6.37 1.38
C ASP A 54 -9.62 7.44 2.25
N GLU A 55 -9.59 7.24 3.56
CA GLU A 55 -8.88 8.09 4.51
C GLU A 55 -7.38 8.13 4.20
N VAL A 56 -6.73 6.97 4.18
CA VAL A 56 -5.27 6.91 3.95
C VAL A 56 -4.90 7.36 2.53
N ARG A 57 -5.76 7.14 1.53
CA ARG A 57 -5.55 7.66 0.16
C ARG A 57 -5.56 9.20 0.14
N ARG A 58 -6.52 9.81 0.84
CA ARG A 58 -6.64 11.27 0.91
C ARG A 58 -5.39 11.89 1.56
N GLU A 59 -4.94 11.30 2.67
CA GLU A 59 -3.72 11.74 3.34
C GLU A 59 -2.47 11.56 2.47
N ALA A 60 -2.36 10.41 1.78
CA ALA A 60 -1.23 10.14 0.90
C ALA A 60 -1.11 11.18 -0.22
N TYR A 61 -2.23 11.56 -0.83
CA TYR A 61 -2.24 12.59 -1.86
C TYR A 61 -2.00 13.99 -1.31
N ALA A 62 -2.58 14.33 -0.15
CA ALA A 62 -2.31 15.62 0.49
C ALA A 62 -0.82 15.82 0.80
N LEU A 63 -0.14 14.78 1.27
CA LEU A 63 1.31 14.83 1.52
C LEU A 63 2.14 14.81 0.22
N ALA A 64 1.71 14.05 -0.79
CA ALA A 64 2.41 14.01 -2.08
C ALA A 64 2.32 15.35 -2.82
N ASP A 65 1.22 16.08 -2.65
CA ASP A 65 0.99 17.42 -3.22
C ASP A 65 1.60 18.55 -2.36
N HIS A 66 2.28 18.22 -1.24
CA HIS A 66 2.92 19.23 -0.38
C HIS A 66 3.98 20.01 -1.17
N PRO A 67 4.02 21.35 -1.08
CA PRO A 67 4.94 22.18 -1.86
C PRO A 67 6.42 21.90 -1.55
N VAL A 68 6.69 21.32 -0.38
CA VAL A 68 8.04 20.97 0.09
C VAL A 68 8.07 19.50 0.54
N PRO A 69 8.13 18.52 -0.38
CA PRO A 69 7.95 17.10 -0.03
C PRO A 69 9.02 16.52 0.91
N HIS A 70 10.21 17.11 0.95
CA HIS A 70 11.31 16.62 1.79
C HIS A 70 11.10 16.88 3.29
N GLU A 71 10.24 17.83 3.65
CA GLU A 71 9.88 18.11 5.05
C GLU A 71 8.91 17.07 5.62
N CYS A 72 8.24 16.31 4.76
CA CYS A 72 7.17 15.38 5.14
C CYS A 72 7.57 13.91 4.98
N VAL A 73 8.86 13.60 4.87
CA VAL A 73 9.33 12.22 4.63
C VAL A 73 8.85 11.25 5.72
N PRO A 74 9.00 11.54 7.03
CA PRO A 74 8.50 10.67 8.08
C PRO A 74 6.98 10.42 7.98
N GLU A 75 6.20 11.45 7.68
CA GLU A 75 4.75 11.40 7.51
C GLU A 75 4.37 10.58 6.28
N LEU A 76 5.06 10.77 5.16
CA LEU A 76 4.90 9.97 3.95
C LEU A 76 5.15 8.49 4.22
N LEU A 77 6.22 8.15 4.96
CA LEU A 77 6.53 6.77 5.33
C LEU A 77 5.51 6.17 6.31
N ALA A 78 4.96 6.97 7.23
CA ALA A 78 3.91 6.54 8.13
C ALA A 78 2.61 6.24 7.37
N VAL A 79 2.18 7.14 6.48
CA VAL A 79 1.00 6.95 5.62
C VAL A 79 1.19 5.76 4.69
N LYS A 80 2.38 5.61 4.10
CA LYS A 80 2.72 4.46 3.26
C LYS A 80 2.57 3.14 4.01
N THR A 81 3.04 3.07 5.25
CA THR A 81 2.88 1.87 6.08
C THR A 81 1.41 1.58 6.36
N ARG A 82 0.62 2.59 6.76
CA ARG A 82 -0.84 2.42 6.95
C ARG A 82 -1.56 1.97 5.68
N ALA A 83 -1.20 2.49 4.52
CA ALA A 83 -1.80 2.10 3.24
C ALA A 83 -1.53 0.62 2.93
N TYR A 84 -0.31 0.14 3.23
CA TYR A 84 0.02 -1.27 3.09
C TYR A 84 -0.69 -2.17 4.09
N ASP A 85 -0.94 -1.70 5.31
CA ASP A 85 -1.76 -2.44 6.27
C ASP A 85 -3.21 -2.61 5.78
N VAL A 86 -3.81 -1.55 5.23
CA VAL A 86 -5.14 -1.63 4.64
C VAL A 86 -5.15 -2.55 3.41
N LEU A 87 -4.13 -2.47 2.54
CA LEU A 87 -3.97 -3.38 1.41
C LEU A 87 -3.91 -4.84 1.87
N ARG A 88 -3.07 -5.15 2.86
CA ARG A 88 -2.93 -6.49 3.43
C ARG A 88 -4.27 -6.99 3.98
N ALA A 89 -4.97 -6.15 4.75
CA ALA A 89 -6.28 -6.47 5.30
C ALA A 89 -7.32 -6.74 4.20
N ALA A 90 -7.39 -5.88 3.19
CA ALA A 90 -8.30 -6.02 2.05
C ALA A 90 -8.04 -7.31 1.27
N THR A 91 -6.78 -7.60 0.92
CA THR A 91 -6.44 -8.82 0.17
C THR A 91 -6.64 -10.08 1.00
N THR A 92 -6.40 -10.02 2.32
CA THR A 92 -6.66 -11.15 3.23
C THR A 92 -8.16 -11.41 3.35
N ALA A 93 -8.96 -10.35 3.51
CA ALA A 93 -10.42 -10.46 3.54
C ALA A 93 -10.95 -11.10 2.24
N ALA A 94 -10.41 -10.73 1.07
CA ALA A 94 -10.80 -11.35 -0.19
C ALA A 94 -10.48 -12.85 -0.26
N ILE A 95 -9.35 -13.29 0.32
CA ILE A 95 -9.03 -14.72 0.45
C ILE A 95 -10.04 -15.42 1.34
N VAL A 96 -10.31 -14.87 2.54
CA VAL A 96 -11.23 -15.44 3.54
C VAL A 96 -12.64 -15.55 2.98
N ALA A 97 -13.14 -14.48 2.35
CA ALA A 97 -14.46 -14.41 1.74
C ALA A 97 -14.68 -15.49 0.67
N GLY A 98 -13.66 -15.81 -0.13
CA GLY A 98 -13.73 -16.87 -1.14
C GLY A 98 -13.40 -18.29 -0.63
N GLY A 99 -12.91 -18.41 0.61
CA GLY A 99 -12.51 -19.69 1.21
C GLY A 99 -11.46 -20.44 0.38
N GLY A 100 -11.53 -21.78 0.38
CA GLY A 100 -10.57 -22.63 -0.35
C GLY A 100 -10.50 -22.36 -1.85
N ARG A 101 -11.60 -21.92 -2.48
CA ARG A 101 -11.63 -21.57 -3.92
C ARG A 101 -10.72 -20.38 -4.25
N SER A 102 -10.42 -19.53 -3.27
CA SER A 102 -9.47 -18.43 -3.43
C SER A 102 -8.08 -18.90 -3.83
N MET A 103 -7.72 -20.17 -3.55
CA MET A 103 -6.41 -20.76 -3.89
C MET A 103 -6.32 -21.37 -5.30
N ALA A 104 -7.44 -21.47 -6.04
CA ALA A 104 -7.41 -21.97 -7.42
C ALA A 104 -6.66 -20.99 -8.33
N LEU A 105 -5.77 -21.45 -9.22
CA LEU A 105 -4.85 -20.59 -10.01
C LEU A 105 -5.53 -19.41 -10.74
N GLY A 106 -6.77 -19.60 -11.20
CA GLY A 106 -7.56 -18.56 -11.86
C GLY A 106 -8.23 -17.55 -10.92
N SER A 107 -8.15 -17.74 -9.60
CA SER A 107 -8.78 -16.88 -8.61
C SER A 107 -8.11 -15.50 -8.57
N LYS A 108 -8.94 -14.47 -8.73
CA LYS A 108 -8.53 -13.07 -8.60
C LYS A 108 -8.04 -12.76 -7.18
N ALA A 109 -8.61 -13.39 -6.14
CA ALA A 109 -8.27 -13.10 -4.75
C ALA A 109 -6.79 -13.42 -4.45
N GLN A 110 -6.28 -14.59 -4.83
CA GLN A 110 -4.85 -14.90 -4.62
C GLN A 110 -3.91 -14.11 -5.52
N ARG A 111 -4.36 -13.73 -6.73
CA ARG A 111 -3.57 -12.87 -7.60
C ARG A 111 -3.36 -11.50 -6.95
N LEU A 112 -4.43 -10.88 -6.46
CA LEU A 112 -4.37 -9.59 -5.77
C LEU A 112 -3.54 -9.66 -4.48
N ALA A 113 -3.63 -10.75 -3.71
CA ALA A 113 -2.79 -10.93 -2.53
C ALA A 113 -1.29 -10.97 -2.87
N ARG A 114 -0.90 -11.72 -3.92
CA ARG A 114 0.50 -11.75 -4.39
C ARG A 114 0.96 -10.41 -4.94
N GLU A 115 0.10 -9.73 -5.69
CA GLU A 115 0.38 -8.39 -6.20
C GLU A 115 0.60 -7.41 -5.04
N GLY A 116 -0.22 -7.49 -4.00
CA GLY A 116 -0.05 -6.67 -2.80
C GLY A 116 1.27 -6.94 -2.08
N MET A 117 1.70 -8.21 -1.99
CA MET A 117 3.02 -8.54 -1.45
C MET A 117 4.17 -8.00 -2.31
N PHE A 118 4.03 -8.04 -3.64
CA PHE A 118 5.02 -7.47 -4.55
C PHE A 118 5.16 -5.96 -4.37
N LEU A 119 4.04 -5.25 -4.16
CA LEU A 119 4.04 -3.81 -3.92
C LEU A 119 4.77 -3.40 -2.62
N LEU A 120 4.95 -4.30 -1.64
CA LEU A 120 5.72 -4.05 -0.43
C LEU A 120 7.22 -3.93 -0.69
N VAL A 121 7.72 -4.70 -1.65
CA VAL A 121 9.17 -4.78 -1.96
C VAL A 121 9.57 -3.84 -3.09
N GLN A 122 8.62 -3.45 -3.94
CA GLN A 122 8.86 -2.49 -5.01
C GLN A 122 9.20 -1.10 -4.43
N ALA A 123 10.27 -0.49 -4.93
CA ALA A 123 10.73 0.85 -4.53
C ALA A 123 10.96 0.99 -3.01
N GLN A 124 11.36 -0.09 -2.33
CA GLN A 124 11.59 -0.09 -0.88
C GLN A 124 13.01 0.39 -0.54
N THR A 125 13.12 1.57 0.08
CA THR A 125 14.38 2.07 0.66
C THR A 125 14.69 1.40 2.00
N ALA A 126 15.94 1.52 2.48
CA ALA A 126 16.32 1.00 3.80
C ALA A 126 15.50 1.64 4.93
N GLU A 127 15.20 2.94 4.82
CA GLU A 127 14.38 3.67 5.77
C GLU A 127 12.92 3.20 5.75
N ALA A 128 12.32 3.12 4.55
CA ALA A 128 10.96 2.59 4.41
C ALA A 128 10.82 1.17 4.97
N ARG A 129 11.84 0.32 4.76
CA ARG A 129 11.89 -1.02 5.33
C ARG A 129 11.91 -1.00 6.86
N ARG A 130 12.76 -0.17 7.47
CA ARG A 130 12.83 -0.04 8.95
C ARG A 130 11.51 0.47 9.52
N THR A 131 10.93 1.51 8.93
CA THR A 131 9.63 2.06 9.38
C THR A 131 8.53 1.00 9.29
N HIS A 132 8.46 0.28 8.18
CA HIS A 132 7.46 -0.77 7.99
C HIS A 132 7.63 -1.94 8.98
N LEU A 133 8.86 -2.43 9.17
CA LEU A 133 9.14 -3.48 10.15
C LEU A 133 8.85 -3.02 11.59
N GLY A 134 9.17 -1.77 11.92
CA GLY A 134 8.86 -1.18 13.22
C GLY A 134 7.36 -1.08 13.49
N ALA A 135 6.58 -0.70 12.49
CA ALA A 135 5.12 -0.66 12.61
C ALA A 135 4.53 -2.07 12.81
N LEU A 136 5.00 -3.08 12.09
CA LEU A 136 4.57 -4.47 12.27
C LEU A 136 4.91 -5.02 13.66
N ALA A 137 6.04 -4.62 14.23
CA ALA A 137 6.45 -5.03 15.58
C ALA A 137 5.66 -4.33 16.69
N SER A 138 5.05 -3.18 16.40
CA SER A 138 4.32 -2.34 17.37
C SER A 138 2.80 -2.55 17.32
N GLY A 139 2.36 -3.59 16.63
CA GLY A 139 0.94 -3.89 16.34
C GLY A 139 0.03 -3.97 17.55
#